data_AF-A0A4P8WHX8-F1
#
_entry.id   AF-A0A4P8WHX8-F1
#
_cell.length_a   1.000
_cell.length_b   1.000
_cell.length_c   1.000
_cell.angle_alpha   90.00
_cell.angle_beta   90.00
_cell.angle_gamma   90.00
#
_symmetry.space_group_name_H-M   'P 1'
#
loop_
_entity.id
_entity.type
_entity.pdbx_description
1 polymer ?
#
loop_
_entity_poly.entity_id
_entity_poly.type
_entity_poly.pdbx_seq_one_letter_code
_entity_poly.pdbx_strand_id
1 'polypeptide(L)'
;MYQDILVPTDGSDGTRQSLTHGLTIADRFDATIHAVSIVPEGPLGTLQTDEAIPAAERAVERVEAEADREGVDAVTAVERGVPHEEILAYADDHGIDMIVMGTQGRTGLDRVLVGSVTERIVRMADVPVVTVRLNDEIRIEDADEAARIARKTAEQEGYDEVTVLEDPHRTSASWIVPLETDAGPVHVHVDAITSEARIARGPETE
;
A
#
# COMPACT_ATOMS: atom_id res chain seq x y z
N MET A 1 -16.74 -15.27 -16.68
CA MET A 1 -15.87 -14.07 -16.64
C MET A 1 -15.81 -13.69 -15.17
N TYR A 2 -14.69 -13.14 -14.68
CA TYR A 2 -14.52 -12.89 -13.24
C TYR A 2 -15.63 -11.97 -12.72
N GLN A 3 -16.43 -12.44 -11.77
CA GLN A 3 -17.52 -11.71 -11.12
C GLN A 3 -17.17 -11.37 -9.68
N ASP A 4 -16.40 -12.23 -9.01
CA ASP A 4 -16.03 -12.06 -7.60
C ASP A 4 -14.51 -12.21 -7.43
N ILE A 5 -13.85 -11.16 -6.92
CA ILE A 5 -12.40 -11.08 -6.80
C ILE A 5 -12.02 -10.90 -5.33
N LEU A 6 -11.27 -11.85 -4.77
CA LEU A 6 -10.80 -11.80 -3.39
C LEU A 6 -9.47 -11.06 -3.28
N VAL A 7 -9.43 -10.05 -2.41
CA VAL A 7 -8.22 -9.32 -2.00
C VAL A 7 -8.01 -9.53 -0.49
N PRO A 8 -7.18 -10.51 -0.10
CA PRO A 8 -6.77 -10.65 1.29
C PRO A 8 -5.95 -9.44 1.74
N THR A 9 -6.25 -8.90 2.91
CA THR A 9 -5.61 -7.69 3.46
C THR A 9 -5.18 -7.90 4.90
N ASP A 10 -3.99 -7.42 5.24
CA ASP A 10 -3.54 -7.25 6.62
C ASP A 10 -3.40 -5.76 6.98
N GLY A 11 -3.90 -4.86 6.13
CA GLY A 11 -3.84 -3.42 6.32
C GLY A 11 -2.43 -2.82 6.19
N SER A 12 -1.42 -3.59 5.78
CA SER A 12 -0.08 -3.08 5.46
C SER A 12 -0.07 -2.31 4.14
N ASP A 13 0.92 -1.42 3.97
CA ASP A 13 1.12 -0.68 2.71
C ASP A 13 1.36 -1.61 1.52
N GLY A 14 1.92 -2.79 1.78
CA GLY A 14 2.04 -3.87 0.81
C GLY A 14 0.70 -4.27 0.19
N THR A 15 -0.41 -4.18 0.92
CA THR A 15 -1.71 -4.56 0.36
C THR A 15 -2.23 -3.56 -0.68
N ARG A 16 -1.80 -2.28 -0.64
CA ARG A 16 -2.31 -1.24 -1.55
C ARG A 16 -2.05 -1.54 -3.02
N GLN A 17 -0.86 -2.04 -3.36
CA GLN A 17 -0.54 -2.36 -4.76
C GLN A 17 -1.36 -3.54 -5.27
N SER A 18 -1.55 -4.58 -4.45
CA SER A 18 -2.45 -5.68 -4.83
C SER A 18 -3.89 -5.23 -4.97
N LEU A 19 -4.35 -4.33 -4.09
CA LEU A 19 -5.69 -3.75 -4.19
C LEU A 19 -5.87 -2.94 -5.47
N THR A 20 -4.90 -2.09 -5.83
CA THR A 20 -4.95 -1.31 -7.09
C THR A 20 -5.14 -2.22 -8.30
N HIS A 21 -4.44 -3.36 -8.34
CA HIS A 21 -4.60 -4.34 -9.41
C HIS A 21 -5.97 -5.03 -9.35
N GLY A 22 -6.43 -5.40 -8.15
CA GLY A 22 -7.76 -5.96 -7.93
C GLY A 22 -8.87 -5.04 -8.45
N LEU A 23 -8.84 -3.77 -8.06
CA LEU A 23 -9.78 -2.73 -8.51
C LEU A 23 -9.75 -2.53 -10.02
N THR A 24 -8.57 -2.49 -10.62
CA THR A 24 -8.43 -2.36 -12.09
C THR A 24 -9.08 -3.53 -12.82
N ILE A 25 -8.93 -4.75 -12.29
CA ILE A 25 -9.55 -5.94 -12.87
C ILE A 25 -11.07 -5.89 -12.64
N ALA A 26 -11.50 -5.50 -11.44
CA ALA A 26 -12.90 -5.41 -11.08
C ALA A 26 -13.68 -4.40 -11.93
N ASP A 27 -13.18 -3.17 -12.07
CA ASP A 27 -13.74 -2.14 -12.95
C ASP A 27 -13.85 -2.64 -14.40
N ARG A 28 -12.82 -3.35 -14.88
CA ARG A 28 -12.82 -3.85 -16.26
C ARG A 28 -13.88 -4.92 -16.52
N PHE A 29 -14.28 -5.68 -15.50
CA PHE A 29 -15.18 -6.81 -15.61
C PHE A 29 -16.54 -6.60 -14.93
N ASP A 30 -16.78 -5.43 -14.34
CA ASP A 30 -17.99 -5.15 -13.53
C ASP A 30 -18.12 -6.19 -12.39
N ALA A 31 -16.99 -6.44 -11.71
CA ALA A 31 -16.87 -7.47 -10.67
C ALA A 31 -16.86 -6.86 -9.26
N THR A 32 -17.23 -7.67 -8.27
CA THR A 32 -17.23 -7.30 -6.85
C THR A 32 -15.88 -7.63 -6.22
N ILE A 33 -15.35 -6.72 -5.40
CA ILE A 33 -14.18 -6.98 -4.55
C ILE A 33 -14.62 -7.58 -3.22
N HIS A 34 -14.07 -8.74 -2.87
CA HIS A 34 -14.17 -9.30 -1.53
C HIS A 34 -12.89 -8.96 -0.77
N ALA A 35 -12.99 -8.17 0.29
CA ALA A 35 -11.89 -7.81 1.17
C ALA A 35 -11.94 -8.63 2.46
N VAL A 36 -10.93 -9.48 2.67
CA VAL A 36 -10.86 -10.37 3.84
C VAL A 36 -9.61 -10.09 4.65
N SER A 37 -9.78 -9.86 5.96
CA SER A 37 -8.68 -9.83 6.91
C SER A 37 -8.80 -10.98 7.89
N ILE A 38 -7.70 -11.73 8.08
CA ILE A 38 -7.66 -12.86 9.02
C ILE A 38 -6.95 -12.45 10.31
N VAL A 39 -7.62 -12.65 11.45
CA VAL A 39 -7.03 -12.59 12.79
C VAL A 39 -6.39 -13.96 13.08
N PRO A 40 -5.05 -14.08 13.15
CA PRO A 40 -4.40 -15.38 13.32
C PRO A 40 -4.71 -16.03 14.66
N GLU A 41 -5.18 -17.27 14.66
CA GLU A 41 -5.39 -18.09 15.87
C GLU A 41 -4.49 -19.35 15.86
N GLY A 42 -3.86 -19.68 17.00
CA GLY A 42 -2.98 -20.86 17.12
C GLY A 42 -1.91 -20.75 18.22
N PRO A 43 -1.07 -21.78 18.44
CA PRO A 43 -0.12 -21.84 19.57
C PRO A 43 0.97 -20.75 19.56
N LEU A 44 1.23 -20.13 18.40
CA LEU A 44 2.09 -18.94 18.26
C LEU A 44 1.30 -17.61 18.17
N GLY A 45 -0.03 -17.66 18.07
CA GLY A 45 -0.92 -16.51 17.85
C GLY A 45 -1.73 -16.08 19.08
N THR A 46 -1.68 -16.83 20.19
CA THR A 46 -2.40 -16.53 21.44
C THR A 46 -1.90 -15.29 22.20
N LEU A 47 -0.94 -14.54 21.65
CA LEU A 47 -0.46 -13.28 22.21
C LEU A 47 -1.09 -12.04 21.52
N GLN A 48 -2.11 -12.22 20.67
CA GLN A 48 -2.75 -11.10 20.00
C GLN A 48 -3.77 -10.40 20.90
N THR A 49 -3.33 -9.21 21.31
CA THR A 49 -3.95 -8.16 22.12
C THR A 49 -5.38 -7.82 21.67
N ASP A 50 -6.17 -7.18 22.56
CA ASP A 50 -7.49 -6.58 22.28
C ASP A 50 -7.56 -5.73 20.99
N GLU A 51 -6.41 -5.36 20.40
CA GLU A 51 -6.27 -4.57 19.18
C GLU A 51 -6.32 -5.37 17.86
N ALA A 52 -6.26 -6.70 17.88
CA ALA A 52 -6.16 -7.49 16.63
C ALA A 52 -7.42 -7.42 15.76
N ILE A 53 -8.61 -7.50 16.38
CA ILE A 53 -9.89 -7.37 15.66
C ILE A 53 -10.05 -5.94 15.13
N PRO A 54 -9.90 -4.88 15.94
CA PRO A 54 -9.96 -3.51 15.42
C PRO A 54 -8.95 -3.25 14.30
N ALA A 55 -7.77 -3.88 14.32
CA ALA A 55 -6.80 -3.74 13.24
C ALA A 55 -7.27 -4.43 11.95
N ALA A 56 -7.91 -5.60 12.05
CA ALA A 56 -8.48 -6.32 10.92
C ALA A 56 -9.70 -5.57 10.33
N GLU A 57 -10.57 -5.03 11.17
CA GLU A 57 -11.70 -4.18 10.75
C GLU A 57 -11.20 -2.96 9.97
N ARG A 58 -10.23 -2.23 10.52
CA ARG A 58 -9.59 -1.11 9.80
C ARG A 58 -8.92 -1.52 8.49
N ALA A 59 -8.42 -2.76 8.39
CA ALA A 59 -7.78 -3.23 7.18
C ALA A 59 -8.80 -3.40 6.05
N VAL A 60 -9.98 -3.96 6.32
CA VAL A 60 -11.03 -4.13 5.32
C VAL A 60 -11.79 -2.85 5.03
N GLU A 61 -12.02 -1.99 6.04
CA GLU A 61 -12.62 -0.64 5.85
C GLU A 61 -11.80 0.22 4.88
N ARG A 62 -10.47 0.10 4.92
CA ARG A 62 -9.61 0.80 3.95
C ARG A 62 -9.84 0.31 2.54
N VAL A 63 -10.02 -1.00 2.34
CA VAL A 63 -10.27 -1.58 1.02
C VAL A 63 -11.61 -1.09 0.49
N GLU A 64 -12.66 -1.15 1.31
CA GLU A 64 -14.00 -0.65 0.97
C GLU A 64 -13.94 0.83 0.57
N ALA A 65 -13.25 1.66 1.36
CA ALA A 65 -13.08 3.08 1.05
C ALA A 65 -12.26 3.36 -0.23
N GLU A 66 -11.39 2.44 -0.68
CA GLU A 66 -10.73 2.57 -1.99
C GLU A 66 -11.65 2.13 -3.12
N ALA A 67 -12.40 1.04 -2.93
CA ALA A 67 -13.37 0.55 -3.91
C ALA A 67 -14.47 1.58 -4.19
N ASP A 68 -15.03 2.20 -3.14
CA ASP A 68 -16.02 3.27 -3.24
C ASP A 68 -15.51 4.47 -4.06
N ARG A 69 -14.22 4.82 -3.91
CA ARG A 69 -13.59 5.92 -4.66
C ARG A 69 -13.48 5.60 -6.14
N GLU A 70 -13.24 4.34 -6.49
CA GLU A 70 -13.13 3.87 -7.87
C GLU A 70 -14.49 3.44 -8.46
N GLY A 71 -15.58 3.47 -7.67
CA GLY A 71 -16.91 3.07 -8.11
C GLY A 71 -17.08 1.56 -8.30
N VAL A 72 -16.33 0.77 -7.55
CA VAL A 72 -16.36 -0.71 -7.56
C VAL A 72 -17.08 -1.21 -6.31
N ASP A 73 -18.00 -2.17 -6.47
CA ASP A 73 -18.70 -2.79 -5.35
C ASP A 73 -17.73 -3.61 -4.48
N ALA A 74 -17.87 -3.51 -3.15
CA ALA A 74 -17.04 -4.24 -2.20
C ALA A 74 -17.86 -4.96 -1.10
N VAL A 75 -17.37 -6.13 -0.70
CA VAL A 75 -17.85 -6.91 0.45
C VAL A 75 -16.68 -7.12 1.40
N THR A 76 -16.84 -6.78 2.68
CA THR A 76 -15.79 -6.93 3.69
C THR A 76 -16.08 -8.07 4.65
N ALA A 77 -15.06 -8.82 5.07
CA ALA A 77 -15.16 -9.81 6.13
C ALA A 77 -13.89 -9.88 7.00
N VAL A 78 -14.09 -10.16 8.29
CA VAL A 78 -13.02 -10.42 9.24
C VAL A 78 -13.19 -11.82 9.79
N GLU A 79 -12.23 -12.68 9.49
CA GLU A 79 -12.25 -14.10 9.89
C GLU A 79 -11.14 -14.41 10.90
N ARG A 80 -11.21 -15.59 11.51
CA ARG A 80 -10.29 -16.05 12.54
C ARG A 80 -9.78 -17.44 12.22
N GLY A 81 -8.48 -17.64 12.35
CA GLY A 81 -7.89 -18.96 12.11
C GLY A 81 -6.49 -18.87 11.53
N VAL A 82 -6.13 -19.86 10.70
CA VAL A 82 -4.83 -19.88 10.04
C VAL A 82 -4.95 -19.16 8.69
N PRO A 83 -4.23 -18.05 8.42
CA PRO A 83 -4.54 -17.15 7.30
C PRO A 83 -4.76 -17.81 5.94
N HIS A 84 -3.81 -18.64 5.48
CA HIS A 84 -3.96 -19.34 4.20
C HIS A 84 -5.12 -20.35 4.16
N GLU A 85 -5.50 -20.95 5.28
CA GLU A 85 -6.62 -21.90 5.33
C GLU A 85 -7.94 -21.13 5.24
N GLU A 86 -8.09 -20.06 6.03
CA GLU A 86 -9.29 -19.23 6.03
C GLU A 86 -9.49 -18.50 4.69
N ILE A 87 -8.42 -18.01 4.05
CA ILE A 87 -8.52 -17.37 2.72
C ILE A 87 -9.00 -18.36 1.66
N LEU A 88 -8.49 -19.60 1.68
CA LEU A 88 -8.91 -20.64 0.72
C LEU A 88 -10.34 -21.10 1.00
N ALA A 89 -10.71 -21.26 2.26
CA ALA A 89 -12.08 -21.59 2.66
C ALA A 89 -13.06 -20.50 2.23
N TYR A 90 -12.74 -19.23 2.49
CA TYR A 90 -13.55 -18.09 2.05
C TYR A 90 -13.74 -18.10 0.53
N ALA A 91 -12.68 -18.38 -0.24
CA ALA A 91 -12.74 -18.43 -1.68
C ALA A 91 -13.72 -19.51 -2.20
N ASP A 92 -13.69 -20.70 -1.59
CA ASP A 92 -14.62 -21.79 -1.92
C ASP A 92 -16.07 -21.46 -1.51
N ASP A 93 -16.27 -21.00 -0.27
CA ASP A 93 -17.59 -20.72 0.30
C ASP A 93 -18.34 -19.60 -0.43
N HIS A 94 -17.61 -18.62 -0.98
CA HIS A 94 -18.19 -17.46 -1.67
C HIS A 94 -18.10 -17.56 -3.19
N GLY A 95 -17.57 -18.66 -3.75
CA GLY A 95 -17.48 -18.85 -5.19
C GLY A 95 -16.57 -17.82 -5.88
N ILE A 96 -15.48 -17.42 -5.21
CA ILE A 96 -14.52 -16.45 -5.74
C ILE A 96 -13.91 -16.95 -7.05
N ASP A 97 -13.82 -16.10 -8.07
CA ASP A 97 -13.25 -16.49 -9.36
C ASP A 97 -11.74 -16.20 -9.48
N MET A 98 -11.20 -15.32 -8.63
CA MET A 98 -9.79 -14.94 -8.62
C MET A 98 -9.35 -14.42 -7.26
N ILE A 99 -8.11 -14.74 -6.88
CA ILE A 99 -7.44 -14.13 -5.72
C ILE A 99 -6.37 -13.17 -6.22
N VAL A 100 -6.39 -11.92 -5.76
CA VAL A 100 -5.35 -10.92 -6.02
C VAL A 100 -4.66 -10.57 -4.71
N MET A 101 -3.35 -10.81 -4.62
CA MET A 101 -2.63 -10.60 -3.37
C MET A 101 -1.17 -10.17 -3.58
N GLY A 102 -0.61 -9.49 -2.58
CA GLY A 102 0.80 -9.13 -2.56
C GLY A 102 1.71 -10.35 -2.46
N THR A 103 2.93 -10.24 -3.00
CA THR A 103 3.99 -11.25 -2.77
C THR A 103 4.59 -11.18 -1.37
N GLN A 104 4.29 -10.14 -0.59
CA GLN A 104 4.73 -9.97 0.80
C GLN A 104 3.55 -9.49 1.67
N GLY A 105 3.68 -9.63 2.99
CA GLY A 105 2.74 -9.06 3.96
C GLY A 105 3.47 -8.27 5.04
N ARG A 106 2.80 -8.02 6.17
CA ARG A 106 3.24 -7.17 7.29
C ARG A 106 4.65 -7.43 7.81
N THR A 107 5.18 -8.65 7.70
CA THR A 107 6.49 -9.03 8.26
C THR A 107 7.69 -8.72 7.37
N GLY A 108 7.50 -8.24 6.14
CA GLY A 108 8.52 -7.53 5.35
C GLY A 108 9.94 -8.12 5.38
N LEU A 109 10.11 -9.42 5.12
CA LEU A 109 11.46 -10.01 5.06
C LEU A 109 12.09 -9.76 3.67
N ASP A 110 13.21 -9.05 3.69
CA ASP A 110 14.15 -8.69 2.61
C ASP A 110 13.86 -9.20 1.19
N ARG A 111 13.47 -8.25 0.31
CA ARG A 111 13.68 -8.09 -1.16
C ARG A 111 13.58 -9.28 -2.14
N VAL A 112 13.42 -10.52 -1.70
CA VAL A 112 13.50 -11.72 -2.57
C VAL A 112 12.48 -12.81 -2.19
N LEU A 113 11.90 -12.80 -0.99
CA LEU A 113 11.03 -13.90 -0.54
C LEU A 113 9.54 -13.60 -0.75
N VAL A 114 8.82 -14.57 -1.31
CA VAL A 114 7.37 -14.60 -1.30
C VAL A 114 6.90 -14.94 0.12
N GLY A 115 5.93 -14.20 0.63
CA GLY A 115 5.35 -14.43 1.96
C GLY A 115 4.77 -15.84 2.07
N SER A 116 4.90 -16.44 3.26
CA SER A 116 4.49 -17.83 3.50
C SER A 116 3.00 -18.07 3.26
N VAL A 117 2.15 -17.06 3.44
CA VAL A 117 0.72 -17.12 3.11
C VAL A 117 0.52 -17.16 1.60
N THR A 118 1.13 -16.23 0.86
CA THR A 118 1.08 -16.17 -0.61
C THR A 118 1.59 -17.45 -1.25
N GLU A 119 2.73 -17.98 -0.80
CA GLU A 119 3.29 -19.23 -1.33
C GLU A 119 2.31 -20.39 -1.19
N ARG A 120 1.64 -20.50 -0.04
CA ARG A 120 0.67 -21.57 0.22
C ARG A 120 -0.59 -21.40 -0.62
N ILE A 121 -1.12 -20.19 -0.74
CA ILE A 121 -2.29 -19.90 -1.60
C ILE A 121 -1.99 -20.24 -3.05
N VAL A 122 -0.86 -19.76 -3.60
CA VAL A 122 -0.46 -20.08 -4.99
C VAL A 122 -0.35 -21.58 -5.23
N ARG A 123 0.06 -22.36 -4.23
CA ARG A 123 0.20 -23.82 -4.34
C ARG A 123 -1.13 -24.56 -4.26
N MET A 124 -2.12 -24.03 -3.54
CA MET A 124 -3.30 -24.77 -3.10
C MET A 124 -4.62 -24.24 -3.65
N ALA A 125 -4.66 -23.00 -4.15
CA ALA A 125 -5.88 -22.42 -4.68
C ALA A 125 -6.36 -23.15 -5.94
N ASP A 126 -7.65 -23.46 -5.98
CA ASP A 126 -8.32 -24.02 -7.16
C ASP A 126 -8.70 -22.94 -8.19
N VAL A 127 -8.54 -21.66 -7.83
CA VAL A 127 -8.85 -20.48 -8.64
C VAL A 127 -7.58 -19.74 -9.06
N PRO A 128 -7.59 -19.00 -10.18
CA PRO A 128 -6.46 -18.15 -10.58
C PRO A 128 -5.99 -17.23 -9.46
N VAL A 129 -4.67 -17.18 -9.25
CA VAL A 129 -4.02 -16.30 -8.28
C VAL A 129 -3.13 -15.29 -9.01
N VAL A 130 -3.44 -14.00 -8.86
CA VAL A 130 -2.59 -12.91 -9.32
C VAL A 130 -1.73 -12.45 -8.15
N THR A 131 -0.42 -12.61 -8.29
CA THR A 131 0.54 -12.13 -7.30
C THR A 131 1.14 -10.81 -7.76
N VAL A 132 1.05 -9.80 -6.90
CA VAL A 132 1.56 -8.45 -7.17
C VAL A 132 2.84 -8.25 -6.39
N ARG A 133 3.92 -7.94 -7.11
CA ARG A 133 5.21 -7.67 -6.49
C ARG A 133 5.17 -6.30 -5.83
N LEU A 134 5.37 -6.31 -4.52
CA LEU A 134 5.36 -5.10 -3.71
C LEU A 134 6.75 -4.47 -3.80
N ASN A 135 6.94 -3.64 -4.82
CA ASN A 135 8.11 -2.78 -4.86
C ASN A 135 7.84 -1.64 -3.87
N ASP A 136 8.77 -1.31 -2.96
CA ASP A 136 8.73 -0.11 -2.06
C ASP A 136 8.68 1.24 -2.82
N GLU A 137 8.36 1.20 -4.10
CA GLU A 137 8.33 2.30 -5.03
C GLU A 137 6.97 3.00 -4.94
N ILE A 138 6.70 3.68 -3.83
CA ILE A 138 5.62 4.68 -3.76
C ILE A 138 5.97 5.76 -4.78
N ARG A 139 5.35 5.68 -5.96
CA ARG A 139 5.54 6.72 -6.94
C ARG A 139 4.86 7.99 -6.44
N ILE A 140 5.65 9.01 -6.12
CA ILE A 140 5.09 10.34 -5.88
C ILE A 140 4.66 10.85 -7.25
N GLU A 141 3.35 10.82 -7.50
CA GLU A 141 2.78 11.24 -8.78
C GLU A 141 2.25 12.68 -8.74
N ASP A 142 1.99 13.22 -7.55
CA ASP A 142 1.46 14.57 -7.36
C ASP A 142 2.45 15.54 -6.69
N ALA A 143 2.33 16.80 -7.07
CA ALA A 143 3.21 17.88 -6.62
C ALA A 143 3.00 18.25 -5.14
N ASP A 144 1.77 18.06 -4.63
CA ASP A 144 1.40 18.45 -3.28
C ASP A 144 2.02 17.51 -2.23
N GLU A 145 2.08 16.21 -2.52
CA GLU A 145 2.75 15.19 -1.72
C GLU A 145 4.26 15.42 -1.74
N ALA A 146 4.85 15.69 -2.91
CA ALA A 146 6.25 16.07 -3.02
C ALA A 146 6.58 17.31 -2.15
N ALA A 147 5.74 18.35 -2.23
CA ALA A 147 5.92 19.56 -1.44
C ALA A 147 5.76 19.30 0.07
N ARG A 148 4.86 18.41 0.47
CA ARG A 148 4.65 18.04 1.88
C ARG A 148 5.86 17.33 2.45
N ILE A 149 6.42 16.36 1.70
CA ILE A 149 7.64 15.64 2.09
C ILE A 149 8.81 16.61 2.17
N ALA A 150 8.98 17.47 1.17
CA ALA A 150 10.06 18.45 1.12
C ALA A 150 10.05 19.43 2.31
N ARG A 151 8.88 19.99 2.67
CA ARG A 151 8.76 20.88 3.83
C ARG A 151 9.15 20.19 5.13
N LYS A 152 8.63 18.99 5.36
CA LYS A 152 8.93 18.18 6.54
C LYS A 152 10.43 17.90 6.66
N THR A 153 11.11 17.62 5.55
CA THR A 153 12.56 17.40 5.52
C THR A 153 13.33 18.68 5.85
N ALA A 154 12.93 19.84 5.32
CA ALA A 154 13.56 21.11 5.65
C ALA A 154 13.43 21.45 7.14
N GLU A 155 12.24 21.28 7.72
CA GLU A 155 12.00 21.48 9.16
C GLU A 155 12.86 20.53 10.03
N GLN A 156 13.01 19.27 9.60
CA GLN A 156 13.85 18.29 10.32
C GLN A 156 15.35 18.62 10.28
N GLU A 157 15.80 19.31 9.24
CA GLU A 157 17.18 19.79 9.09
C GLU A 157 17.40 21.15 9.78
N GLY A 158 16.37 21.68 10.46
CA GLY A 158 16.47 22.87 11.30
C GLY A 158 16.22 24.19 10.56
N TYR A 159 15.55 24.14 9.40
CA TYR A 159 15.04 25.35 8.74
C TYR A 159 13.68 25.74 9.29
N ASP A 160 13.45 27.03 9.45
CA ASP A 160 12.19 27.61 9.88
C ASP A 160 11.54 28.41 8.72
N GLU A 161 10.28 28.81 8.90
CA GLU A 161 9.51 29.61 7.92
C GLU A 161 9.42 29.00 6.50
N VAL A 162 9.37 27.66 6.43
CA VAL A 162 9.47 26.91 5.18
C VAL A 162 8.21 27.08 4.30
N THR A 163 8.37 27.70 3.14
CA THR A 163 7.30 27.88 2.15
C THR A 163 7.73 27.46 0.75
N VAL A 164 6.78 27.07 -0.10
CA VAL A 164 7.08 26.68 -1.49
C VAL A 164 7.29 27.94 -2.32
N LEU A 165 8.48 28.10 -2.91
CA LEU A 165 8.87 29.28 -3.66
C LEU A 165 8.26 29.28 -5.08
N GLU A 166 8.26 28.12 -5.73
CA GLU A 166 7.78 27.90 -7.09
C GLU A 166 7.12 26.52 -7.20
N ASP A 167 6.32 26.30 -8.26
CA ASP A 167 5.64 25.03 -8.49
C ASP A 167 6.66 23.86 -8.52
N PRO A 168 6.45 22.82 -7.69
CA PRO A 168 7.26 21.61 -7.75
C PRO A 168 7.25 21.05 -9.16
N HIS A 169 8.42 20.69 -9.67
CA HIS A 169 8.52 20.11 -10.99
C HIS A 169 9.26 18.79 -10.94
N ARG A 170 8.86 17.90 -11.84
CA ARG A 170 9.29 16.51 -11.82
C ARG A 170 10.31 16.23 -12.92
N THR A 171 11.36 15.52 -12.54
CA THR A 171 12.27 14.79 -13.44
C THR A 171 11.84 13.33 -13.54
N SER A 172 12.48 12.53 -14.39
CA SER A 172 12.17 11.10 -14.49
C SER A 172 12.34 10.33 -13.16
N ALA A 173 13.17 10.81 -12.24
CA ALA A 173 13.54 10.10 -11.01
C ALA A 173 13.23 10.86 -9.70
N SER A 174 12.98 12.16 -9.75
CA SER A 174 12.77 12.98 -8.54
C SER A 174 11.87 14.17 -8.80
N TRP A 175 11.14 14.58 -7.77
CA TRP A 175 10.58 15.92 -7.64
C TRP A 175 11.62 16.89 -7.15
N ILE A 176 11.66 18.06 -7.76
CA ILE A 176 12.44 19.19 -7.30
C ILE A 176 11.44 20.17 -6.72
N VAL A 177 11.58 20.44 -5.41
CA VAL A 177 10.71 21.35 -4.66
C VAL A 177 11.54 22.55 -4.23
N PRO A 178 11.38 23.72 -4.88
CA PRO A 178 12.00 24.97 -4.46
C PRO A 178 11.29 25.48 -3.19
N LEU A 179 12.05 25.70 -2.12
CA LEU A 179 11.55 26.22 -0.86
C LEU A 179 12.25 27.52 -0.50
N GLU A 180 11.51 28.47 0.07
CA GLU A 180 12.05 29.61 0.82
C GLU A 180 12.10 29.24 2.31
N THR A 181 13.20 29.58 2.98
CA THR A 181 13.41 29.36 4.42
C THR A 181 14.01 30.60 5.07
N ASP A 182 14.12 30.60 6.40
CA ASP A 182 14.80 31.63 7.19
C ASP A 182 16.28 31.85 6.81
N ALA A 183 16.93 30.84 6.22
CA ALA A 183 18.32 30.89 5.75
C ALA A 183 18.45 31.16 4.24
N GLY A 184 17.34 31.44 3.55
CA GLY A 184 17.28 31.68 2.11
C GLY A 184 16.85 30.44 1.31
N PRO A 185 16.81 30.55 -0.04
CA PRO A 185 16.18 29.55 -0.89
C PRO A 185 16.99 28.24 -0.94
N VAL A 186 16.28 27.11 -0.86
CA VAL A 186 16.83 25.76 -0.98
C VAL A 186 16.03 24.92 -1.96
N HIS A 187 16.66 23.92 -2.56
CA HIS A 187 15.97 22.93 -3.38
C HIS A 187 15.93 21.60 -2.63
N VAL A 188 14.75 21.02 -2.49
CA VAL A 188 14.61 19.66 -1.95
C VAL A 188 14.36 18.71 -3.11
N HIS A 189 15.25 17.73 -3.25
CA HIS A 189 15.09 16.62 -4.17
C HIS A 189 14.36 15.52 -3.43
N VAL A 190 13.12 15.24 -3.82
CA VAL A 190 12.33 14.12 -3.31
C VAL A 190 12.36 13.02 -4.37
N ASP A 191 12.96 11.88 -4.04
CA ASP A 191 12.97 10.72 -4.91
C ASP A 191 11.53 10.31 -5.21
N ALA A 192 11.18 10.28 -6.50
CA ALA A 192 9.81 10.10 -6.94
C ALA A 192 9.32 8.65 -6.76
N ILE A 193 10.16 7.78 -6.20
CA ILE A 193 9.95 6.35 -6.06
C ILE A 193 10.10 5.95 -4.58
N THR A 194 11.13 6.42 -3.89
CA THR A 194 11.42 6.01 -2.50
C THR A 194 10.90 7.00 -1.46
N SER A 195 10.45 8.18 -1.88
CA SER A 195 10.10 9.30 -1.00
C SER A 195 11.27 9.80 -0.13
N GLU A 196 12.50 9.34 -0.36
CA GLU A 196 13.68 9.93 0.27
C GLU A 196 13.86 11.36 -0.21
N ALA A 197 14.03 12.29 0.73
CA ALA A 197 14.22 13.70 0.43
C ALA A 197 15.61 14.17 0.88
N ARG A 198 16.26 14.98 0.05
CA ARG A 198 17.58 15.57 0.36
C ARG A 198 17.60 17.04 -0.04
N ILE A 199 18.17 17.86 0.82
CA ILE A 199 18.32 19.29 0.57
C ILE A 199 19.59 19.50 -0.27
N ALA A 200 19.41 20.00 -1.49
CA ALA A 200 20.49 20.50 -2.31
C ALA A 200 20.69 21.99 -1.98
N ARG A 201 21.80 22.30 -1.32
CA ARG A 201 22.28 23.68 -1.23
C ARG A 201 22.80 24.07 -2.62
N GLY A 202 22.33 25.20 -3.15
CA GLY A 202 22.89 25.75 -4.39
C GLY A 202 24.40 25.97 -4.24
N PRO A 203 25.18 26.00 -5.35
CA PRO A 203 26.60 26.27 -5.26
C PRO A 203 26.80 27.61 -4.53
N GLU A 204 27.65 27.61 -3.49
CA GLU A 204 28.13 28.85 -2.88
C GLU A 204 28.79 29.68 -3.99
N THR A 205 28.12 30.73 -4.44
CA THR A 205 28.75 31.75 -5.28
C THR A 205 29.76 32.49 -4.42
N GLU A 206 31.05 32.16 -4.60
CA GLU A 206 32.21 33.00 -4.25
C GLU A 206 32.12 34.41 -4.85
#